data_AF-A0A6B3HRN3-F1
#
_entry.id   AF-A0A6B3HRN3-F1
#
_cell.length_a   1.000
_cell.length_b   1.000
_cell.length_c   1.000
_cell.angle_alpha   90.00
_cell.angle_beta   90.00
_cell.angle_gamma   90.00
#
_symmetry.space_group_name_H-M   'P 1'
#
loop_
_entity.id
_entity.type
_entity.pdbx_description
1 polymer ?
#
loop_
_entity_poly.entity_id
_entity_poly.type
_entity_poly.pdbx_seq_one_letter_code
_entity_poly.pdbx_strand_id
1 'polypeptide(L)'
;ILDRPRNAPTRTALGVAWITAYFIGLVGGGNDLWATHFHLSLNAISWFVRIFFFAGPVIAFIVTKRICLGLQRRDRDKVLHGRETGIIKRLPHGEFVEIHEPLSPGQLHTLTAHEQYKPVELGPEVDENGVKRKISPVQKVRAKLSQGYYGENNQIAKPTAEEYKEISEGHGHH
;
A
#
# COMPACT_ATOMS: atom_id res chain seq x y z
N ILE A 1 -2.04 1.25 19.52
CA ILE A 1 -1.84 0.10 18.59
C ILE A 1 -0.82 0.54 17.55
N LEU A 2 0.14 -0.31 17.19
CA LEU A 2 1.11 0.00 16.13
C LEU A 2 0.46 -0.12 14.75
N ASP A 3 0.87 0.74 13.83
CA ASP A 3 0.36 0.72 12.47
C ASP A 3 0.93 -0.46 11.68
N ARG A 4 0.08 -1.15 10.91
CA ARG A 4 0.52 -2.28 10.11
C ARG A 4 1.28 -1.77 8.88
N PRO A 5 2.37 -2.43 8.45
CA PRO A 5 3.13 -1.98 7.28
C PRO A 5 2.28 -1.78 6.02
N ARG A 6 1.30 -2.66 5.79
CA ARG A 6 0.36 -2.55 4.66
C ARG A 6 -0.48 -1.26 4.66
N ASN A 7 -0.69 -0.62 5.81
CA ASN A 7 -1.51 0.59 5.96
C ASN A 7 -0.74 1.87 5.60
N ALA A 8 0.58 1.82 5.49
CA ALA A 8 1.40 2.94 5.06
C ALA A 8 2.26 2.55 3.83
N PRO A 9 1.65 2.32 2.64
CA PRO A 9 2.31 1.73 1.48
C PRO A 9 3.60 2.46 1.08
N THR A 10 3.56 3.79 1.02
CA THR A 10 4.72 4.61 0.63
C THR A 10 5.84 4.55 1.67
N ARG A 11 5.52 4.62 2.97
CA ARG A 11 6.51 4.53 4.06
C ARG A 11 7.18 3.15 4.06
N THR A 12 6.39 2.09 3.94
CA THR A 12 6.89 0.72 3.91
C THR A 12 7.74 0.46 2.66
N ALA A 13 7.30 0.94 1.50
CA ALA A 13 8.07 0.82 0.26
C ALA A 13 9.42 1.55 0.34
N LEU A 14 9.49 2.73 0.96
CA LEU A 14 10.76 3.43 1.19
C LEU A 14 11.67 2.66 2.15
N GLY A 15 11.12 2.08 3.22
CA GLY A 15 11.88 1.23 4.13
C GLY A 15 12.50 0.02 3.40
N VAL A 16 11.71 -0.68 2.58
CA VAL A 16 12.20 -1.81 1.78
C VAL A 16 13.22 -1.38 0.73
N ALA A 17 13.06 -0.21 0.10
CA ALA A 17 14.03 0.34 -0.84
C ALA A 17 15.40 0.57 -0.18
N TRP A 18 15.42 1.15 1.04
CA TRP A 18 16.65 1.33 1.82
C TRP A 18 17.29 0.01 2.23
N ILE A 19 16.49 -0.94 2.71
CA ILE A 19 16.97 -2.29 3.04
C ILE A 19 17.59 -2.95 1.80
N THR A 20 16.98 -2.78 0.63
CA THR A 20 17.49 -3.32 -0.64
C THR A 20 18.85 -2.70 -1.00
N ALA A 21 18.97 -1.36 -0.92
CA ALA A 21 20.24 -0.68 -1.14
C ALA A 21 21.33 -1.17 -0.18
N TYR A 22 20.98 -1.35 1.09
CA TYR A 22 21.87 -1.88 2.11
C TYR A 22 22.38 -3.29 1.77
N PHE A 23 21.50 -4.21 1.41
CA PHE A 23 21.91 -5.57 1.02
C PHE A 23 22.78 -5.58 -0.23
N ILE A 24 22.49 -4.75 -1.23
CA ILE A 24 23.32 -4.63 -2.42
C ILE A 24 24.71 -4.05 -2.07
N GLY A 25 24.75 -3.06 -1.18
CA GLY A 25 26.00 -2.55 -0.63
C GLY A 25 26.80 -3.61 0.12
N LEU A 26 26.14 -4.48 0.89
CA LEU A 26 26.76 -5.60 1.59
C LEU A 26 27.34 -6.62 0.61
N VAL A 27 26.64 -6.94 -0.48
CA VAL A 27 27.17 -7.77 -1.56
C VAL A 27 28.42 -7.14 -2.18
N GLY A 28 28.41 -5.83 -2.41
CA GLY A 28 29.57 -5.10 -2.92
C GLY A 28 30.75 -5.06 -1.94
N GLY A 29 30.50 -4.91 -0.65
CA GLY A 29 31.53 -4.93 0.38
C GLY A 29 32.16 -6.31 0.59
N GLY A 30 31.37 -7.38 0.46
CA GLY A 30 31.81 -8.78 0.59
C GLY A 30 32.15 -9.45 -0.73
N ASN A 31 32.49 -8.70 -1.77
CA ASN A 31 32.57 -9.21 -3.15
C ASN A 31 33.47 -10.46 -3.29
N ASP A 32 34.62 -10.51 -2.61
CA ASP A 32 35.56 -11.64 -2.72
C ASP A 32 34.99 -12.96 -2.18
N LEU A 33 34.14 -12.89 -1.14
CA LEU A 33 33.42 -14.06 -0.62
C LEU A 33 32.41 -14.56 -1.64
N TRP A 34 31.68 -13.66 -2.30
CA TRP A 34 30.75 -14.04 -3.36
C TRP A 34 31.47 -14.66 -4.55
N ALA A 35 32.62 -14.10 -4.95
CA ALA A 35 33.43 -14.61 -6.05
C ALA A 35 33.92 -16.04 -5.79
N THR A 36 34.42 -16.30 -4.57
CA THR A 36 34.99 -17.61 -4.19
C THR A 36 33.91 -18.67 -3.92
N HIS A 37 32.82 -18.34 -3.24
CA HIS A 37 31.77 -19.31 -2.92
C HIS A 37 30.86 -19.64 -4.11
N PHE A 38 30.60 -18.66 -4.97
CA PHE A 38 29.69 -18.82 -6.11
C PHE A 38 30.41 -18.87 -7.46
N HIS A 39 31.75 -18.90 -7.47
CA HIS A 39 32.58 -19.00 -8.67
C HIS A 39 32.26 -17.91 -9.71
N LEU A 40 31.98 -16.69 -9.23
CA LEU A 40 31.66 -15.52 -10.05
C LEU A 40 32.90 -14.66 -10.30
N SER A 41 32.94 -13.96 -11.44
CA SER A 41 34.00 -12.98 -11.66
C SER A 41 33.76 -11.70 -10.85
N LEU A 42 34.85 -11.11 -10.32
CA LEU A 42 34.80 -9.82 -9.61
C LEU A 42 34.16 -8.72 -10.46
N ASN A 43 34.42 -8.74 -11.77
CA ASN A 43 33.84 -7.79 -12.72
C ASN A 43 32.31 -7.95 -12.81
N ALA A 44 31.79 -9.18 -12.84
CA ALA A 44 30.35 -9.43 -12.87
C ALA A 44 29.68 -8.90 -11.60
N ILE A 45 30.26 -9.15 -10.42
CA ILE A 45 29.72 -8.66 -9.14
C ILE A 45 29.75 -7.12 -9.11
N SER A 46 30.85 -6.51 -9.58
CA SER A 46 30.97 -5.05 -9.64
C SER A 46 29.92 -4.42 -10.53
N TRP A 47 29.67 -4.97 -11.73
CA TRP A 47 28.63 -4.48 -12.63
C TRP A 47 27.23 -4.66 -12.05
N PHE A 48 26.97 -5.81 -11.41
CA PHE A 48 25.71 -6.05 -10.72
C PHE A 48 25.45 -4.97 -9.66
N VAL A 49 26.40 -4.74 -8.75
CA VAL A 49 26.26 -3.73 -7.69
C VAL A 49 26.07 -2.33 -8.29
N ARG A 50 26.85 -1.94 -9.30
CA ARG A 50 26.73 -0.62 -9.95
C ARG A 50 25.34 -0.36 -10.52
N ILE A 51 24.74 -1.35 -11.16
CA ILE A 51 23.42 -1.21 -11.78
C ILE A 51 22.34 -1.28 -10.69
N PHE A 52 22.36 -2.33 -9.87
CA PHE A 52 21.28 -2.62 -8.93
C PHE A 52 21.30 -1.72 -7.70
N PHE A 53 22.41 -1.09 -7.34
CA PHE A 53 22.40 -0.10 -6.25
C PHE A 53 21.41 1.04 -6.52
N PHE A 54 21.24 1.42 -7.79
CA PHE A 54 20.24 2.41 -8.20
C PHE A 54 18.92 1.77 -8.64
N ALA A 55 18.96 0.72 -9.46
CA ALA A 55 17.74 0.12 -10.01
C ALA A 55 16.96 -0.71 -8.96
N GLY A 56 17.67 -1.44 -8.10
CA GLY A 56 17.10 -2.35 -7.10
C GLY A 56 16.15 -1.65 -6.12
N PRO A 57 16.55 -0.55 -5.45
CA PRO A 57 15.66 0.20 -4.57
C PRO A 57 14.40 0.73 -5.26
N VAL A 58 14.51 1.19 -6.51
CA VAL A 58 13.37 1.67 -7.30
C VAL A 58 12.39 0.53 -7.60
N ILE A 59 12.90 -0.62 -8.04
CA ILE A 59 12.09 -1.81 -8.30
C ILE A 59 11.41 -2.28 -7.00
N ALA A 60 12.17 -2.39 -5.92
CA ALA A 60 11.69 -2.83 -4.62
C ALA A 60 10.60 -1.90 -4.07
N PHE A 61 10.76 -0.58 -4.24
CA PHE A 61 9.74 0.40 -3.88
C PHE A 61 8.43 0.15 -4.65
N ILE A 62 8.49 0.02 -5.97
CA ILE A 62 7.30 -0.15 -6.82
C ILE A 62 6.57 -1.44 -6.46
N VAL A 63 7.30 -2.55 -6.36
CA VAL A 63 6.74 -3.87 -6.04
C VAL A 63 6.12 -3.87 -4.65
N THR A 64 6.84 -3.38 -3.64
CA THR A 64 6.33 -3.32 -2.26
C THR A 64 5.07 -2.48 -2.16
N LYS A 65 5.06 -1.30 -2.78
CA LYS A 65 3.89 -0.43 -2.77
C LYS A 65 2.68 -1.11 -3.41
N ARG A 66 2.85 -1.79 -4.54
CA ARG A 66 1.78 -2.55 -5.21
C ARG A 66 1.24 -3.68 -4.35
N ILE A 67 2.13 -4.42 -3.66
CA ILE A 67 1.73 -5.47 -2.72
C ILE A 67 0.93 -4.88 -1.56
N CYS A 68 1.38 -3.79 -0.94
CA CYS A 68 0.65 -3.14 0.15
C CYS A 68 -0.75 -2.70 -0.29
N LEU A 69 -0.89 -2.09 -1.47
CA LEU A 69 -2.19 -1.69 -2.02
C LEU A 69 -3.09 -2.90 -2.32
N GLY A 70 -2.54 -3.98 -2.86
CA GLY A 70 -3.29 -5.22 -3.07
C GLY A 70 -3.80 -5.84 -1.76
N LEU A 71 -2.96 -5.82 -0.71
CA LEU A 71 -3.35 -6.27 0.62
C LEU A 71 -4.44 -5.37 1.24
N GLN A 72 -4.37 -4.05 1.05
CA GLN A 72 -5.42 -3.14 1.50
C GLN A 72 -6.76 -3.39 0.79
N ARG A 73 -6.75 -3.66 -0.52
CA ARG A 73 -7.96 -4.03 -1.26
C ARG A 73 -8.57 -5.31 -0.70
N ARG A 74 -7.76 -6.35 -0.51
CA ARG A 74 -8.21 -7.60 0.09
C ARG A 74 -8.79 -7.40 1.50
N ASP A 75 -8.15 -6.56 2.32
CA ASP A 75 -8.64 -6.24 3.66
C ASP A 75 -9.97 -5.46 3.61
N ARG A 76 -10.14 -4.53 2.66
CA ARG A 76 -11.40 -3.83 2.38
C ARG A 76 -12.50 -4.81 1.98
N ASP A 77 -12.21 -5.71 1.03
CA ASP A 77 -13.18 -6.67 0.53
C ASP A 77 -13.63 -7.65 1.61
N LYS A 78 -12.71 -8.09 2.48
CA LYS A 78 -13.04 -8.92 3.66
C LYS A 78 -13.95 -8.22 4.65
N VAL A 79 -13.77 -6.91 4.85
CA VAL A 79 -14.66 -6.13 5.72
C VAL A 79 -16.05 -6.03 5.12
N LEU A 80 -16.16 -5.78 3.81
CA LEU A 80 -17.45 -5.59 3.15
C LEU A 80 -18.22 -6.89 2.92
N HIS A 81 -17.54 -7.97 2.52
CA HIS A 81 -18.18 -9.21 2.10
C HIS A 81 -18.04 -10.34 3.13
N GLY A 82 -17.21 -10.17 4.16
CA GLY A 82 -16.89 -11.23 5.11
C GLY A 82 -15.73 -12.13 4.65
N ARG A 83 -15.52 -13.23 5.37
CA ARG A 83 -14.49 -14.23 5.05
C ARG A 83 -15.06 -15.34 4.17
N GLU A 84 -14.25 -15.75 3.21
CA GLU A 84 -14.41 -16.99 2.44
C GLU A 84 -14.54 -18.19 3.40
N THR A 85 -15.58 -19.02 3.23
CA THR A 85 -15.75 -20.27 4.01
C THR A 85 -15.24 -21.49 3.27
N GLY A 86 -14.98 -21.38 1.96
CA GLY A 86 -14.67 -22.52 1.10
C GLY A 86 -15.89 -23.40 0.77
N ILE A 87 -17.09 -23.02 1.20
CA ILE A 87 -18.33 -23.75 0.90
C ILE A 87 -18.97 -23.13 -0.35
N ILE A 88 -18.95 -23.90 -1.44
CA ILE A 88 -19.60 -23.52 -2.71
C ILE A 88 -21.00 -24.15 -2.74
N LYS A 89 -22.04 -23.32 -2.89
CA LYS A 89 -23.43 -23.77 -3.04
C LYS A 89 -23.91 -23.50 -4.47
N ARG A 90 -24.50 -24.51 -5.09
CA ARG A 90 -25.19 -24.36 -6.38
C ARG A 90 -26.62 -23.90 -6.13
N LEU A 91 -27.02 -22.79 -6.75
CA LEU A 91 -28.36 -22.24 -6.68
C LEU A 91 -29.31 -22.98 -7.64
N PRO A 92 -30.64 -22.91 -7.42
CA PRO A 92 -31.63 -23.59 -8.27
C PRO A 92 -31.55 -23.21 -9.76
N HIS A 93 -31.11 -21.99 -10.07
CA HIS A 93 -30.88 -21.49 -11.44
C HIS A 93 -29.50 -21.86 -12.02
N GLY A 94 -28.69 -22.63 -11.30
CA GLY A 94 -27.43 -23.20 -11.79
C GLY A 94 -26.17 -22.38 -11.49
N GLU A 95 -26.29 -21.21 -10.88
CA GLU A 95 -25.15 -20.38 -10.43
C GLU A 95 -24.44 -21.00 -9.22
N PHE A 96 -23.13 -20.79 -9.13
CA PHE A 96 -22.32 -21.21 -7.97
C PHE A 96 -21.94 -19.98 -7.15
N VAL A 97 -22.33 -19.97 -5.89
CA VAL A 97 -21.99 -18.89 -4.94
C VAL A 97 -21.16 -19.44 -3.80
N GLU A 98 -20.13 -18.70 -3.40
CA GLU A 98 -19.38 -18.98 -2.18
C GLU A 98 -20.05 -18.32 -0.99
N ILE A 99 -20.33 -19.10 0.05
CA ILE A 99 -20.90 -18.58 1.29
C ILE A 99 -19.81 -17.81 2.01
N HIS A 100 -20.07 -16.54 2.30
CA HIS A 100 -19.19 -15.71 3.11
C HIS A 100 -19.75 -15.60 4.54
N GLU A 101 -18.85 -15.67 5.53
CA GLU A 101 -19.22 -15.48 6.93
C GLU A 101 -18.80 -14.07 7.39
N PRO A 102 -19.66 -13.32 8.09
CA PRO A 102 -19.29 -12.01 8.59
C PRO A 102 -18.12 -12.11 9.58
N LEU A 103 -17.25 -11.10 9.56
CA LEU A 103 -16.14 -11.01 10.49
C LEU A 103 -16.63 -10.69 11.91
N SER A 104 -15.91 -11.15 12.92
CA SER A 104 -16.22 -10.77 14.30
C SER A 104 -15.95 -9.27 14.53
N PRO A 105 -16.62 -8.62 15.50
CA PRO A 105 -16.40 -7.19 15.78
C PRO A 105 -14.93 -6.84 16.06
N GLY A 106 -14.19 -7.73 16.72
CA GLY A 106 -12.76 -7.55 16.96
C GLY A 106 -11.92 -7.60 15.67
N GLN A 107 -12.28 -8.45 14.71
CA GLN A 107 -11.61 -8.52 13.40
C GLN A 107 -11.92 -7.29 12.55
N LEU A 108 -13.18 -6.85 12.52
CA LEU A 108 -13.59 -5.61 11.86
C LEU A 108 -12.82 -4.42 12.41
N HIS A 109 -12.82 -4.24 13.73
CA HIS A 109 -12.07 -3.19 14.40
C HIS A 109 -10.59 -3.24 14.05
N THR A 110 -9.99 -4.43 14.07
CA THR A 110 -8.56 -4.58 13.72
C THR A 110 -8.29 -4.02 12.32
N LEU A 111 -9.10 -4.39 11.31
CA LEU A 111 -8.95 -3.96 9.91
C LEU A 111 -9.21 -2.46 9.69
N THR A 112 -10.14 -1.86 10.45
CA THR A 112 -10.55 -0.46 10.23
C THR A 112 -9.85 0.55 11.15
N ALA A 113 -9.30 0.14 12.30
CA ALA A 113 -8.72 1.01 13.34
C ALA A 113 -7.33 1.62 13.04
N HIS A 114 -6.99 1.81 11.77
CA HIS A 114 -5.78 2.55 11.38
C HIS A 114 -6.15 4.02 11.10
N GLU A 115 -5.20 4.95 11.04
CA GLU A 115 -5.46 6.32 10.58
C GLU A 115 -5.31 6.40 9.05
N GLN A 116 -6.11 7.25 8.40
CA GLN A 116 -5.95 7.57 6.98
C GLN A 116 -5.81 9.07 6.82
N TYR A 117 -4.58 9.51 6.57
CA TYR A 117 -4.28 10.91 6.33
C TYR A 117 -4.86 11.34 4.98
N LYS A 118 -5.42 12.53 4.93
CA LYS A 118 -5.81 13.16 3.66
C LYS A 118 -4.64 13.98 3.13
N PRO A 119 -4.49 14.08 1.80
CA PRO A 119 -3.53 15.00 1.21
C PRO A 119 -3.74 16.43 1.71
N VAL A 120 -2.65 17.17 1.87
CA VAL A 120 -2.71 18.59 2.22
C VAL A 120 -3.32 19.35 1.04
N GLU A 121 -4.50 19.92 1.26
CA GLU A 121 -5.15 20.81 0.31
C GLU A 121 -4.46 22.18 0.35
N LEU A 122 -4.10 22.67 -0.84
CA LEU A 122 -3.73 24.07 -0.99
C LEU A 122 -5.01 24.88 -0.89
N GLY A 123 -5.16 25.67 0.17
CA GLY A 123 -6.30 26.57 0.32
C GLY A 123 -6.45 27.52 -0.89
N PRO A 124 -7.60 28.19 -1.02
CA PRO A 124 -7.94 28.97 -2.20
C PRO A 124 -6.84 29.98 -2.56
N GLU A 125 -6.59 30.15 -3.87
CA GLU A 125 -5.58 31.08 -4.40
C GLU A 125 -5.93 32.54 -4.12
N VAL A 126 -7.18 32.81 -3.74
CA VAL A 126 -7.72 34.13 -3.44
C VAL A 126 -8.24 34.10 -2.01
N ASP A 127 -7.90 35.10 -1.22
CA ASP A 127 -8.46 35.26 0.13
C ASP A 127 -9.94 35.71 0.08
N GLU A 128 -10.58 35.75 1.24
CA GLU A 128 -11.98 36.20 1.39
C GLU A 128 -12.21 37.64 0.92
N ASN A 129 -11.14 38.42 0.74
CA ASN A 129 -11.16 39.83 0.32
C ASN A 129 -10.75 40.01 -1.16
N GLY A 130 -10.59 38.93 -1.94
CA GLY A 130 -10.28 39.01 -3.37
C GLY A 130 -8.79 39.18 -3.72
N VAL A 131 -7.89 39.16 -2.73
CA VAL A 131 -6.45 39.32 -2.94
C VAL A 131 -5.81 37.96 -3.23
N LYS A 132 -5.05 37.88 -4.33
CA LYS A 132 -4.29 36.69 -4.70
C LYS A 132 -3.24 36.39 -3.64
N ARG A 133 -3.41 35.28 -2.93
CA ARG A 133 -2.45 34.77 -1.95
C ARG A 133 -1.20 34.29 -2.67
N LYS A 134 -0.02 34.79 -2.29
CA LYS A 134 1.26 34.25 -2.77
C LYS A 134 1.54 32.91 -2.10
N ILE A 135 1.21 31.82 -2.79
CA ILE A 135 1.56 30.45 -2.34
C ILE A 135 3.07 30.25 -2.46
N SER A 136 3.72 29.92 -1.35
CA SER A 136 5.17 29.67 -1.33
C SER A 136 5.52 28.41 -2.14
N PRO A 137 6.66 28.39 -2.88
CA PRO A 137 7.14 27.19 -3.56
C PRO A 137 7.23 25.97 -2.64
N VAL A 138 7.59 26.17 -1.37
CA VAL A 138 7.67 25.10 -0.36
C VAL A 138 6.29 24.50 -0.08
N GLN A 139 5.25 25.32 -0.04
CA GLN A 139 3.87 24.84 0.16
C GLN A 139 3.40 24.00 -1.02
N LYS A 140 3.75 24.40 -2.26
CA LYS A 140 3.44 23.62 -3.47
C LYS A 140 4.14 22.26 -3.46
N VAL A 141 5.42 22.21 -3.10
CA VAL A 141 6.19 20.96 -2.99
C VAL A 141 5.62 20.06 -1.90
N ARG A 142 5.30 20.62 -0.72
CA ARG A 142 4.68 19.88 0.39
C ARG A 142 3.33 19.27 -0.02
N ALA A 143 2.48 20.05 -0.69
CA ALA A 143 1.19 19.56 -1.18
C ALA A 143 1.38 18.44 -2.20
N LYS A 144 2.29 18.59 -3.16
CA LYS A 144 2.60 17.55 -4.16
C LYS A 144 3.13 16.26 -3.54
N LEU A 145 4.04 16.37 -2.57
CA LEU A 145 4.54 15.22 -1.82
C LEU A 145 3.42 14.55 -1.01
N SER A 146 2.58 15.34 -0.35
CA SER A 146 1.43 14.84 0.38
C SER A 146 0.44 14.11 -0.53
N GLN A 147 0.18 14.63 -1.73
CA GLN A 147 -0.62 13.96 -2.76
C GLN A 147 0.03 12.64 -3.22
N GLY A 148 1.36 12.62 -3.36
CA GLY A 148 2.10 11.39 -3.70
C GLY A 148 2.08 10.33 -2.61
N TYR A 149 1.94 10.72 -1.34
CA TYR A 149 1.86 9.82 -0.19
C TYR A 149 0.43 9.33 0.09
N TYR A 150 -0.55 10.23 0.03
CA TYR A 150 -1.91 10.02 0.53
C TYR A 150 -3.00 10.24 -0.53
N GLY A 151 -2.64 10.52 -1.77
CA GLY A 151 -3.62 10.68 -2.85
C GLY A 151 -4.39 9.39 -3.15
N GLU A 152 -5.45 9.49 -3.95
CA GLU A 152 -6.41 8.41 -4.24
C GLU A 152 -5.75 7.11 -4.75
N ASN A 153 -4.67 7.22 -5.53
CA ASN A 153 -3.97 6.05 -6.07
C ASN A 153 -2.90 5.47 -5.13
N ASN A 154 -2.68 6.10 -3.98
CA ASN A 154 -1.58 5.79 -3.05
C ASN A 154 -2.05 5.17 -1.74
N GLN A 155 -3.36 5.15 -1.50
CA GLN A 155 -4.02 4.46 -0.39
C GLN A 155 -5.42 4.01 -0.83
N ILE A 156 -5.88 2.87 -0.30
CA ILE A 156 -7.25 2.40 -0.53
C ILE A 156 -8.14 2.93 0.59
N ALA A 157 -9.22 3.64 0.25
CA ALA A 157 -10.16 4.16 1.23
C ALA A 157 -10.77 3.02 2.07
N LYS A 158 -10.87 3.23 3.38
CA LYS A 158 -11.56 2.29 4.26
C LYS A 158 -13.04 2.19 3.92
N PRO A 159 -13.65 1.01 4.17
CA PRO A 159 -15.10 0.89 4.28
C PRO A 159 -15.67 1.89 5.27
N THR A 160 -16.69 2.62 4.85
CA THR A 160 -17.50 3.43 5.76
C THR A 160 -18.52 2.54 6.49
N ALA A 161 -19.03 3.03 7.62
CA ALA A 161 -20.08 2.32 8.36
C ALA A 161 -21.38 2.21 7.54
N GLU A 162 -21.64 3.18 6.65
CA GLU A 162 -22.78 3.20 5.74
C GLU A 162 -22.63 2.13 4.65
N GLU A 163 -21.49 2.09 3.95
CA GLU A 163 -21.18 1.05 2.95
C GLU A 163 -21.30 -0.38 3.54
N TYR A 164 -20.82 -0.59 4.77
CA TYR A 164 -20.94 -1.89 5.43
C TYR A 164 -22.40 -2.24 5.71
N LYS A 165 -23.20 -1.27 6.19
CA LYS A 165 -24.64 -1.48 6.45
C LYS A 165 -25.40 -1.81 5.18
N GLU A 166 -25.22 -1.02 4.12
CA GLU A 166 -25.88 -1.22 2.82
C GLU A 166 -25.66 -2.64 2.28
N ILE A 167 -24.42 -3.14 2.33
CA ILE A 167 -24.10 -4.50 1.87
C ILE A 167 -24.70 -5.55 2.82
N SER A 168 -24.61 -5.34 4.13
CA SER A 168 -25.15 -6.29 5.12
C SER A 168 -26.69 -6.39 5.09
N GLU A 169 -27.37 -5.28 4.82
CA GLU A 169 -28.83 -5.20 4.74
C GLU A 169 -29.34 -5.65 3.37
N GLY A 170 -28.61 -5.33 2.29
CA GLY A 170 -28.92 -5.76 0.92
C GLY A 170 -28.86 -7.29 0.71
N HIS A 171 -28.02 -7.99 1.47
CA HIS A 171 -27.96 -9.46 1.48
C HIS A 171 -29.11 -10.13 2.26
N GLY A 172 -30.00 -9.38 2.91
CA GLY A 172 -31.19 -9.90 3.60
C GLY A 172 -32.39 -10.23 2.70
N HIS A 173 -32.29 -9.98 1.40
CA HIS A 173 -33.39 -10.12 0.42
C HIS A 173 -33.16 -11.22 -0.63
N HIS A 174 -32.65 -12.40 -0.28
CA HIS A 174 -32.67 -13.58 -1.17
C HIS A 174 -32.84 -14.90 -0.43
#